data_AF-A0AAW1WIC0-F1
#
_entry.id   AF-A0AAW1WIC0-F1
#
_cell.length_a   1.000
_cell.length_b   1.000
_cell.length_c   1.000
_cell.angle_alpha   90.00
_cell.angle_beta   90.00
_cell.angle_gamma   90.00
#
_symmetry.space_group_name_H-M   'P 1'
#
loop_
_entity.id
_entity.type
_entity.pdbx_description
1 polymer ?
#
loop_
_entity_poly.entity_id
_entity_poly.type
_entity_poly.pdbx_seq_one_letter_code
_entity_poly.pdbx_strand_id
1 'polypeptide(L)'
;MAEASRILQTTLIPSFCPHQKSHTFQSHPINFRRHPIQCSISTTESTKATVTQKIPWGCDIDSLENASSLQKWLTDSGLPPQKMSIQKVEVGERGLVALKNIRKGEKLLFVPPSLFITADSEWTCSEAGEVLKKNSVPDWPLLATYLISEASYLKSSRWSNYISALPRQPYSLLYWTREELDRYLEASQIRQRAIERVTNVVGTYNDLRLRIFSKYPDLFPEEVFNIETFKWSFGILFSRLVRLPSMDGKVALVPWADMLNHSCEVDTFLDYDKSSQGVVFTTAGPYQPGEQVFISYGKKSNGELLLSYGFVPNKGTNPSDSVELSVSLSKSDKCYNEKLEALRKHGLSATECFPVQITGWPLELMAFAYLAVSPPSMNRQFEEMAAAASNKSNTKKDLRYPEIEEEVLQFILDSCEVSISKYNKFLQASGSMDLDVTSPKQLNRRLFLKQLAVDLCTSEQRILFRAQYILRRQLRDIRKGELRALTIFNGFRKFFE
;
A
#
# COMPACT_ATOMS: atom_id res chain seq x y z
N MET A 1 -13.67 2.46 -28.89
CA MET A 1 -13.18 1.34 -28.06
C MET A 1 -12.12 1.83 -27.06
N ALA A 2 -12.42 2.88 -26.30
CA ALA A 2 -11.50 3.52 -25.37
C ALA A 2 -12.30 4.01 -24.17
N GLU A 3 -12.58 3.11 -23.21
CA GLU A 3 -13.21 3.49 -21.94
C GLU A 3 -12.93 2.42 -20.88
N ALA A 4 -11.67 2.28 -20.47
CA ALA A 4 -11.28 1.42 -19.35
C ALA A 4 -9.92 1.82 -18.74
N SER A 5 -9.67 3.13 -18.58
CA SER A 5 -8.52 3.65 -17.84
C SER A 5 -8.95 4.83 -16.97
N ARG A 6 -9.81 4.54 -15.98
CA ARG A 6 -10.04 5.43 -14.85
C ARG A 6 -9.87 4.59 -13.59
N ILE A 7 -9.38 5.23 -12.53
CA ILE A 7 -8.97 4.67 -11.23
C ILE A 7 -7.48 4.30 -11.18
N LEU A 8 -6.61 5.30 -11.39
CA LEU A 8 -5.38 5.42 -10.61
C LEU A 8 -5.70 6.37 -9.44
N GLN A 9 -6.29 5.83 -8.37
CA GLN A 9 -6.22 6.47 -7.06
C GLN A 9 -5.11 5.77 -6.31
N THR A 10 -3.93 6.38 -6.32
CA THR A 10 -2.93 6.14 -5.30
C THR A 10 -3.63 6.25 -3.95
N THR A 11 -3.55 5.20 -3.12
CA THR A 11 -3.92 5.26 -1.71
C THR A 11 -2.89 6.13 -0.99
N LEU A 12 -2.96 7.44 -1.24
CA LEU A 12 -2.37 8.45 -0.39
C LEU A 12 -3.24 8.48 0.87
N ILE A 13 -2.65 8.08 2.00
CA ILE A 13 -3.15 8.53 3.31
C ILE A 13 -3.11 10.06 3.22
N PRO A 14 -4.23 10.78 3.42
CA PRO A 14 -4.18 12.24 3.41
C PRO A 14 -3.18 12.70 4.47
N SER A 15 -2.26 13.60 4.09
CA SER A 15 -1.42 14.31 5.04
C SER A 15 -2.34 15.08 6.01
N PHE A 16 -2.40 14.65 7.27
CA PHE A 16 -3.22 15.28 8.30
C PHE A 16 -2.61 16.64 8.69
N CYS A 17 -3.26 17.73 8.30
CA CYS A 17 -2.91 19.08 8.74
C CYS A 17 -3.95 19.55 9.78
N PRO A 18 -3.55 19.96 11.00
CA PRO A 18 -4.50 20.33 12.04
C PRO A 18 -5.03 21.75 11.80
N HIS A 19 -6.30 21.88 11.42
CA HIS A 19 -7.02 23.14 11.58
C HIS A 19 -7.78 23.14 12.90
N GLN A 20 -7.25 23.91 13.85
CA GLN A 20 -7.90 24.22 15.12
C GLN A 20 -9.13 25.10 14.87
N LYS A 21 -10.31 24.65 15.33
CA LYS A 21 -11.40 25.55 15.72
C LYS A 21 -11.70 25.30 17.19
N SER A 22 -11.51 26.33 18.00
CA SER A 22 -11.82 26.34 19.42
C SER A 22 -13.33 26.35 19.62
N HIS A 23 -13.85 25.36 20.34
CA HIS A 23 -15.19 25.44 20.92
C HIS A 23 -15.10 25.09 22.41
N THR A 24 -15.67 25.98 23.22
CA THR A 24 -15.78 25.92 24.67
C THR A 24 -16.69 24.78 25.11
N PHE A 25 -16.21 23.98 26.06
CA PHE A 25 -16.97 22.88 26.68
C PHE A 25 -17.82 23.38 27.84
N GLN A 26 -19.09 22.95 27.89
CA GLN A 26 -19.88 22.88 29.12
C GLN A 26 -20.05 21.40 29.51
N SER A 27 -19.73 21.07 30.75
CA SER A 27 -19.82 19.72 31.32
C SER A 27 -21.15 19.54 32.04
N HIS A 28 -21.81 18.41 31.79
CA HIS A 28 -22.85 17.87 32.66
C HIS A 28 -22.44 16.45 33.11
N PRO A 29 -22.67 16.09 34.38
CA PRO A 29 -22.26 14.79 34.90
C PRO A 29 -23.23 13.71 34.42
N ILE A 30 -22.70 12.67 33.79
CA ILE A 30 -23.44 11.45 33.43
C ILE A 30 -22.92 10.32 34.32
N ASN A 31 -23.84 9.60 34.96
CA ASN A 31 -23.52 8.49 35.86
C ASN A 31 -23.08 7.25 35.07
N PHE A 32 -21.86 6.78 35.35
CA PHE A 32 -21.23 5.63 34.70
C PHE A 32 -21.77 4.29 35.24
N ARG A 33 -22.22 3.41 34.35
CA ARG A 33 -22.42 1.99 34.67
C ARG A 33 -21.13 1.22 34.35
N ARG A 34 -20.50 0.69 35.40
CA ARG A 34 -19.24 -0.06 35.33
C ARG A 34 -19.47 -1.46 34.76
N HIS A 35 -18.80 -1.79 33.65
CA HIS A 35 -18.52 -3.18 33.28
C HIS A 35 -17.02 -3.42 33.51
N PRO A 36 -16.62 -4.32 34.42
CA PRO A 36 -15.21 -4.59 34.67
C PRO A 36 -14.60 -5.32 33.48
N ILE A 37 -13.59 -4.72 32.86
CA ILE A 37 -12.66 -5.40 31.95
C ILE A 37 -11.85 -6.37 32.81
N GLN A 38 -12.16 -7.67 32.72
CA GLN A 38 -11.43 -8.70 33.47
C GLN A 38 -10.08 -8.98 32.80
N CYS A 39 -9.01 -8.50 33.42
CA CYS A 39 -7.64 -8.88 33.10
C CYS A 39 -7.08 -9.69 34.28
N SER A 40 -7.01 -11.01 34.15
CA SER A 40 -6.39 -11.88 35.15
C SER A 40 -4.96 -12.21 34.71
N ILE A 41 -3.95 -11.70 35.43
CA ILE A 41 -2.54 -12.10 35.26
C ILE A 41 -2.05 -12.69 36.58
N SER A 42 -1.59 -13.94 36.53
CA SER A 42 -0.88 -14.62 37.59
C SER A 42 0.52 -14.01 37.76
N THR A 43 0.83 -13.52 38.96
CA THR A 43 2.12 -12.94 39.35
C THR A 43 3.16 -14.03 39.63
N THR A 44 4.27 -14.04 38.89
CA THR A 44 5.55 -14.59 39.35
C THR A 44 6.70 -13.68 38.89
N GLU A 45 7.64 -13.45 39.80
CA GLU A 45 8.59 -12.33 39.85
C GLU A 45 9.77 -12.35 38.85
N SER A 46 10.17 -11.12 38.52
CA SER A 46 11.48 -10.57 38.13
C SER A 46 12.49 -11.39 37.32
N THR A 47 12.73 -10.95 36.07
CA THR A 47 14.08 -10.63 35.57
C THR A 47 13.99 -9.65 34.39
N LYS A 48 14.88 -8.66 34.38
CA LYS A 48 15.00 -7.64 33.32
C LYS A 48 15.36 -8.27 31.98
N ALA A 49 14.37 -8.35 31.10
CA ALA A 49 14.53 -8.25 29.66
C ALA A 49 13.32 -7.45 29.16
N THR A 50 13.50 -6.54 28.20
CA THR A 50 12.40 -5.82 27.56
C THR A 50 11.59 -6.83 26.76
N VAL A 51 10.71 -7.57 27.43
CA VAL A 51 9.77 -8.49 26.80
C VAL A 51 8.75 -7.60 26.10
N THR A 52 8.94 -7.44 24.79
CA THR A 52 7.92 -6.92 23.87
C THR A 52 6.62 -7.64 24.20
N GLN A 53 5.57 -6.91 24.60
CA GLN A 53 4.30 -7.53 24.96
C GLN A 53 3.76 -8.18 23.68
N LYS A 54 3.81 -9.51 23.62
CA LYS A 54 3.28 -10.22 22.47
C LYS A 54 1.79 -9.94 22.38
N ILE A 55 1.33 -9.50 21.20
CA ILE A 55 -0.09 -9.39 20.87
C ILE A 55 -0.78 -10.70 21.28
N PRO A 56 -1.74 -10.67 22.22
CA PRO A 56 -2.24 -11.89 22.85
C PRO A 56 -3.34 -12.57 22.03
N TRP A 57 -3.80 -11.94 20.95
CA TRP A 57 -4.86 -12.42 20.06
C TRP A 57 -4.33 -12.75 18.65
N GLY A 58 -5.22 -13.30 17.81
CA GLY A 58 -4.87 -13.82 16.50
C GLY A 58 -4.17 -15.18 16.57
N CYS A 59 -3.72 -15.65 15.41
CA CYS A 59 -3.04 -16.93 15.21
C CYS A 59 -1.76 -16.77 14.38
N ASP A 60 -0.98 -17.84 14.30
CA ASP A 60 0.11 -17.90 13.34
C ASP A 60 -0.50 -17.90 11.93
N ILE A 61 0.17 -17.24 11.00
CA ILE A 61 -0.40 -16.86 9.71
C ILE A 61 -0.78 -18.06 8.81
N ASP A 62 -0.12 -19.21 9.01
CA ASP A 62 -0.39 -20.47 8.32
C ASP A 62 -1.29 -21.43 9.14
N SER A 63 -1.70 -21.05 10.35
CA SER A 63 -2.46 -21.92 11.26
C SER A 63 -3.92 -22.10 10.83
N LEU A 64 -4.36 -23.36 10.69
CA LEU A 64 -5.74 -23.71 10.40
C LEU A 64 -6.60 -23.95 11.65
N GLU A 65 -6.04 -23.84 12.85
CA GLU A 65 -6.73 -24.21 14.11
C GLU A 65 -8.05 -23.45 14.29
N ASN A 66 -8.10 -22.19 13.87
CA ASN A 66 -9.27 -21.32 14.00
C ASN A 66 -10.20 -21.34 12.78
N ALA A 67 -9.85 -22.02 11.69
CA ALA A 67 -10.61 -22.02 10.44
C ALA A 67 -12.02 -22.61 10.62
N SER A 68 -12.11 -23.78 11.26
CA SER A 68 -13.38 -24.47 11.49
C SER A 68 -14.28 -23.68 12.44
N SER A 69 -13.71 -23.10 13.51
CA SER A 69 -14.43 -22.26 14.46
C SER A 69 -14.96 -20.99 13.81
N LEU A 70 -14.16 -20.34 12.97
CA LEU A 70 -14.58 -19.18 12.17
C LEU A 70 -15.73 -19.52 11.23
N GLN A 71 -15.60 -20.58 10.43
CA GLN A 71 -16.63 -20.98 9.48
C GLN A 71 -17.93 -21.36 10.18
N LYS A 72 -17.84 -22.11 11.28
CA LYS A 72 -19.00 -22.48 12.11
C LYS A 72 -19.70 -21.24 12.65
N TRP A 73 -18.95 -20.33 13.29
CA TRP A 73 -19.53 -19.11 13.85
C TRP A 73 -20.19 -18.22 12.79
N LEU A 74 -19.56 -18.06 11.62
CA LEU A 74 -20.15 -17.31 10.51
C LEU A 74 -21.44 -17.94 10.02
N THR A 75 -21.47 -19.27 9.85
CA THR A 75 -22.66 -20.01 9.44
C THR A 75 -23.79 -19.85 10.46
N ASP A 76 -23.48 -20.06 11.74
CA ASP A 76 -24.43 -19.89 12.85
C ASP A 76 -24.91 -18.43 12.97
N SER A 77 -24.13 -17.46 12.48
CA SER A 77 -24.47 -16.03 12.45
C SER A 77 -25.15 -15.55 11.16
N GLY A 78 -25.52 -16.47 10.25
CA GLY A 78 -26.29 -16.16 9.04
C GLY A 78 -25.48 -16.02 7.74
N LEU A 79 -24.21 -16.43 7.70
CA LEU A 79 -23.48 -16.56 6.45
C LEU A 79 -24.10 -17.70 5.61
N PRO A 80 -24.45 -17.48 4.33
CA PRO A 80 -25.01 -18.53 3.49
C PRO A 80 -24.05 -19.72 3.30
N PRO A 81 -24.55 -20.90 2.90
CA PRO A 81 -23.73 -22.06 2.61
C PRO A 81 -22.60 -21.74 1.63
N GLN A 82 -21.38 -22.11 1.99
CA GLN A 82 -20.18 -21.81 1.22
C GLN A 82 -19.77 -22.99 0.35
N LYS A 83 -19.31 -22.71 -0.87
CA LYS A 83 -18.69 -23.71 -1.77
C LYS A 83 -17.18 -23.83 -1.58
N MET A 84 -16.63 -23.12 -0.61
CA MET A 84 -15.19 -23.02 -0.34
C MET A 84 -14.90 -23.35 1.12
N SER A 85 -13.65 -23.69 1.40
CA SER A 85 -13.11 -23.85 2.76
C SER A 85 -11.76 -23.16 2.87
N ILE A 86 -11.40 -22.74 4.08
CA ILE A 86 -10.03 -22.25 4.36
C ILE A 86 -9.09 -23.46 4.42
N GLN A 87 -8.06 -23.46 3.58
CA GLN A 87 -7.03 -24.51 3.55
C GLN A 87 -5.63 -23.89 3.53
N LYS A 88 -4.60 -24.71 3.80
CA LYS A 88 -3.21 -24.32 3.54
C LYS A 88 -2.99 -24.26 2.04
N VAL A 89 -2.36 -23.20 1.57
CA VAL A 89 -2.13 -22.91 0.17
C VAL A 89 -0.74 -22.33 -0.02
N GLU A 90 -0.20 -22.43 -1.24
CA GLU A 90 1.11 -21.88 -1.58
C GLU A 90 1.10 -20.34 -1.57
N VAL A 91 0.10 -19.73 -2.21
CA VAL A 91 -0.06 -18.27 -2.24
C VAL A 91 -0.88 -17.82 -1.04
N GLY A 92 -0.27 -17.07 -0.13
CA GLY A 92 -0.93 -16.47 1.03
C GLY A 92 -1.02 -17.35 2.27
N GLU A 93 -0.40 -18.54 2.25
CA GLU A 93 -0.31 -19.55 3.33
C GLU A 93 -1.65 -20.19 3.72
N ARG A 94 -2.71 -19.39 3.85
CA ARG A 94 -4.10 -19.81 3.97
C ARG A 94 -4.95 -19.10 2.93
N GLY A 95 -5.93 -19.81 2.37
CA GLY A 95 -6.79 -19.26 1.33
C GLY A 95 -8.10 -20.03 1.20
N LEU A 96 -9.07 -19.44 0.50
CA LEU A 96 -10.31 -20.13 0.15
C LEU A 96 -10.09 -21.07 -1.04
N VAL A 97 -10.34 -22.36 -0.82
CA VAL A 97 -10.22 -23.43 -1.81
C VAL A 97 -11.61 -23.97 -2.13
N ALA A 98 -11.90 -24.14 -3.42
CA ALA A 98 -13.16 -24.67 -3.90
C ALA A 98 -13.35 -26.14 -3.44
N LEU A 99 -14.52 -26.44 -2.87
CA LEU A 99 -14.93 -27.79 -2.48
C LEU A 99 -15.77 -28.49 -3.56
N LYS A 100 -16.33 -27.70 -4.48
CA LYS A 100 -17.22 -28.14 -5.55
C LYS A 100 -16.90 -27.37 -6.82
N ASN A 101 -17.37 -27.86 -7.96
CA ASN A 101 -17.31 -27.11 -9.21
C ASN A 101 -18.03 -25.75 -9.08
N ILE A 102 -17.33 -24.70 -9.48
CA ILE A 102 -17.79 -23.32 -9.53
C ILE A 102 -17.86 -22.89 -10.98
N ARG A 103 -18.98 -22.26 -11.38
CA ARG A 103 -19.15 -21.77 -12.75
C ARG A 103 -18.66 -20.32 -12.88
N LYS A 104 -18.22 -19.96 -14.07
CA LYS A 104 -17.99 -18.55 -14.44
C LYS A 104 -19.27 -17.73 -14.21
N GLY A 105 -19.14 -16.55 -13.63
CA GLY A 105 -20.26 -15.64 -13.34
C GLY A 105 -21.09 -16.04 -12.12
N GLU A 106 -20.69 -17.07 -11.39
CA GLU A 106 -21.37 -17.47 -10.17
C GLU A 106 -21.08 -16.50 -9.02
N LYS A 107 -22.12 -16.05 -8.30
CA LYS A 107 -21.98 -15.28 -7.04
C LYS A 107 -21.53 -16.24 -5.94
N LEU A 108 -20.23 -16.21 -5.63
CA LEU A 108 -19.58 -17.13 -4.69
C LEU A 108 -19.71 -16.71 -3.25
N LEU A 109 -19.70 -15.39 -3.00
CA LEU A 109 -19.86 -14.85 -1.66
C LEU A 109 -21.03 -13.87 -1.63
N PHE A 110 -21.76 -13.95 -0.53
CA PHE A 110 -22.63 -12.91 -0.02
C PHE A 110 -22.41 -12.83 1.49
N VAL A 111 -21.86 -11.72 1.95
CA VAL A 111 -21.64 -11.42 3.37
C VAL A 111 -22.65 -10.36 3.80
N PRO A 112 -23.61 -10.69 4.69
CA PRO A 112 -24.65 -9.75 5.11
C PRO A 112 -24.08 -8.61 5.97
N PRO A 113 -24.84 -7.49 6.15
CA PRO A 113 -24.43 -6.33 6.95
C PRO A 113 -24.00 -6.65 8.37
N SER A 114 -24.64 -7.66 8.96
CA SER A 114 -24.33 -8.11 10.32
C SER A 114 -22.95 -8.77 10.45
N LEU A 115 -22.29 -9.13 9.33
CA LEU A 115 -21.06 -9.91 9.27
C LEU A 115 -19.87 -9.17 8.65
N PHE A 116 -19.95 -7.86 8.45
CA PHE A 116 -18.78 -7.04 8.14
C PHE A 116 -18.68 -5.82 9.06
N ILE A 117 -17.46 -5.32 9.23
CA ILE A 117 -17.14 -4.22 10.15
C ILE A 117 -16.84 -2.98 9.32
N THR A 118 -17.55 -1.89 9.58
CA THR A 118 -17.33 -0.55 9.01
C THR A 118 -17.21 0.47 10.15
N ALA A 119 -16.93 1.74 9.83
CA ALA A 119 -16.90 2.81 10.83
C ALA A 119 -18.26 3.03 11.54
N ASP A 120 -19.34 2.53 10.95
CA ASP A 120 -20.70 2.62 11.50
C ASP A 120 -21.05 1.46 12.43
N SER A 121 -20.25 0.39 12.47
CA SER A 121 -20.53 -0.80 13.26
C SER A 121 -20.65 -0.50 14.76
N GLU A 122 -21.52 -1.26 15.43
CA GLU A 122 -21.71 -1.21 16.87
C GLU A 122 -20.49 -1.79 17.60
N TRP A 123 -20.10 -1.12 18.68
CA TRP A 123 -19.00 -1.50 19.55
C TRP A 123 -19.56 -2.29 20.74
N THR A 124 -18.81 -3.30 21.20
CA THR A 124 -19.10 -3.97 22.48
C THR A 124 -19.10 -2.96 23.64
N CYS A 125 -18.19 -1.97 23.60
CA CYS A 125 -18.22 -0.80 24.45
C CYS A 125 -18.76 0.41 23.66
N SER A 126 -20.08 0.64 23.75
CA SER A 126 -20.73 1.73 23.01
C SER A 126 -20.15 3.10 23.35
N GLU A 127 -19.84 3.35 24.62
CA GLU A 127 -19.28 4.61 25.10
C GLU A 127 -17.92 4.94 24.45
N ALA A 128 -17.04 3.95 24.30
CA ALA A 128 -15.76 4.14 23.60
C ALA A 128 -15.97 4.56 22.14
N GLY A 129 -16.90 3.90 21.44
CA GLY A 129 -17.27 4.26 20.07
C GLY A 129 -17.85 5.68 19.95
N GLU A 130 -18.73 6.06 20.87
CA GLU A 130 -19.34 7.40 20.93
C GLU A 130 -18.28 8.50 21.16
N VAL A 131 -17.33 8.27 22.07
CA VAL A 131 -16.23 9.21 22.33
C VAL A 131 -15.40 9.46 21.07
N LEU A 132 -15.05 8.41 20.33
CA LEU A 132 -14.28 8.56 19.08
C LEU A 132 -15.06 9.30 18.00
N LYS A 133 -16.35 8.96 17.81
CA LYS A 133 -17.23 9.61 16.84
C LYS A 133 -17.44 11.10 17.18
N LYS A 134 -17.65 11.43 18.45
CA LYS A 134 -17.79 12.82 18.94
C LYS A 134 -16.54 13.67 18.71
N ASN A 135 -15.37 13.03 18.73
CA ASN A 135 -14.08 13.68 18.43
C ASN A 135 -13.71 13.64 16.95
N SER A 136 -14.64 13.28 16.06
CA SER A 136 -14.47 13.24 14.60
C SER A 136 -13.24 12.45 14.16
N VAL A 137 -12.97 11.31 14.82
CA VAL A 137 -11.86 10.44 14.45
C VAL A 137 -12.10 9.85 13.05
N PRO A 138 -11.17 9.96 12.10
CA PRO A 138 -11.32 9.39 10.76
C PRO A 138 -11.49 7.86 10.76
N ASP A 139 -12.10 7.32 9.69
CA ASP A 139 -12.46 5.89 9.59
C ASP A 139 -11.31 4.93 9.89
N TRP A 140 -10.11 5.16 9.36
CA TRP A 140 -8.96 4.27 9.57
C TRP A 140 -8.54 4.18 11.05
N PRO A 141 -8.19 5.30 11.73
CA PRO A 141 -7.91 5.26 13.17
C PRO A 141 -9.11 4.78 14.02
N LEU A 142 -10.34 5.08 13.62
CA LEU A 142 -11.54 4.61 14.30
C LEU A 142 -11.66 3.08 14.22
N LEU A 143 -11.57 2.51 13.03
CA LEU A 143 -11.56 1.06 12.80
C LEU A 143 -10.37 0.38 13.46
N ALA A 144 -9.21 1.04 13.48
CA ALA A 144 -8.03 0.50 14.15
C ALA A 144 -8.30 0.36 15.66
N THR A 145 -8.90 1.39 16.25
CA THR A 145 -9.28 1.41 17.67
C THR A 145 -10.43 0.43 17.95
N TYR A 146 -11.39 0.30 17.03
CA TYR A 146 -12.49 -0.68 17.09
C TYR A 146 -11.94 -2.09 17.23
N LEU A 147 -11.04 -2.47 16.33
CA LEU A 147 -10.49 -3.81 16.30
C LEU A 147 -9.69 -4.14 17.56
N ILE A 148 -8.95 -3.18 18.12
CA ILE A 148 -8.26 -3.35 19.41
C ILE A 148 -9.26 -3.55 20.55
N SER A 149 -10.32 -2.72 20.59
CA SER A 149 -11.37 -2.82 21.60
C SER A 149 -12.03 -4.18 21.57
N GLU A 150 -12.52 -4.61 20.40
CA GLU A 150 -13.14 -5.93 20.22
C GLU A 150 -12.17 -7.07 20.57
N ALA A 151 -10.88 -6.94 20.22
CA ALA A 151 -9.88 -7.95 20.58
C ALA A 151 -9.63 -8.04 22.09
N SER A 152 -9.69 -6.93 22.81
CA SER A 152 -9.52 -6.90 24.28
C SER A 152 -10.64 -7.59 25.05
N TYR A 153 -11.83 -7.73 24.45
CA TYR A 153 -12.95 -8.45 25.05
C TYR A 153 -12.83 -9.97 24.91
N LEU A 154 -11.82 -10.47 24.19
CA LEU A 154 -11.56 -11.90 24.00
C LEU A 154 -12.86 -12.64 23.63
N LYS A 155 -13.26 -13.66 24.41
CA LYS A 155 -14.46 -14.48 24.17
C LYS A 155 -15.77 -13.70 24.31
N SER A 156 -15.77 -12.54 24.97
CA SER A 156 -16.96 -11.70 25.15
C SER A 156 -17.27 -10.85 23.91
N SER A 157 -16.31 -10.65 23.01
CA SER A 157 -16.58 -10.02 21.72
C SER A 157 -17.33 -10.98 20.80
N ARG A 158 -18.35 -10.48 20.11
CA ARG A 158 -19.01 -11.21 19.04
C ARG A 158 -18.07 -11.57 17.89
N TRP A 159 -16.98 -10.81 17.72
CA TRP A 159 -15.96 -11.02 16.68
C TRP A 159 -14.82 -11.91 17.14
N SER A 160 -14.90 -12.53 18.32
CA SER A 160 -13.84 -13.36 18.89
C SER A 160 -13.30 -14.43 17.94
N ASN A 161 -14.18 -15.16 17.24
CA ASN A 161 -13.78 -16.16 16.25
C ASN A 161 -13.05 -15.53 15.06
N TYR A 162 -13.52 -14.40 14.54
CA TYR A 162 -12.86 -13.67 13.47
C TYR A 162 -11.48 -13.17 13.90
N ILE A 163 -11.39 -12.50 15.05
CA ILE A 163 -10.13 -11.97 15.60
C ILE A 163 -9.12 -13.09 15.86
N SER A 164 -9.57 -14.24 16.37
CA SER A 164 -8.70 -15.41 16.58
C SER A 164 -8.12 -15.96 15.27
N ALA A 165 -8.85 -15.84 14.15
CA ALA A 165 -8.41 -16.29 12.84
C ALA A 165 -7.50 -15.29 12.10
N LEU A 166 -7.45 -14.03 12.55
CA LEU A 166 -6.53 -13.02 12.01
C LEU A 166 -5.07 -13.35 12.34
N PRO A 167 -4.11 -12.94 11.49
CA PRO A 167 -2.69 -13.11 11.79
C PRO A 167 -2.27 -12.26 12.99
N ARG A 168 -1.51 -12.86 13.90
CA ARG A 168 -0.90 -12.16 15.04
C ARG A 168 0.17 -11.17 14.60
N GLN A 169 0.86 -11.46 13.50
CA GLN A 169 1.84 -10.58 12.89
C GLN A 169 1.82 -10.72 11.36
N PRO A 170 1.15 -9.80 10.64
CA PRO A 170 1.28 -9.68 9.18
C PRO A 170 2.72 -9.44 8.71
N TYR A 171 3.03 -9.82 7.46
CA TYR A 171 4.37 -9.66 6.86
C TYR A 171 4.61 -8.30 6.17
N SER A 172 3.67 -7.36 6.26
CA SER A 172 3.80 -6.06 5.61
C SER A 172 5.02 -5.26 6.11
N LEU A 173 5.46 -4.29 5.31
CA LEU A 173 6.63 -3.46 5.66
C LEU A 173 6.45 -2.63 6.94
N LEU A 174 5.22 -2.52 7.48
CA LEU A 174 4.96 -1.93 8.80
C LEU A 174 5.71 -2.64 9.93
N TYR A 175 6.01 -3.93 9.76
CA TYR A 175 6.67 -4.79 10.76
C TYR A 175 8.17 -4.98 10.52
N TRP A 176 8.74 -4.29 9.53
CA TRP A 176 10.17 -4.31 9.30
C TRP A 176 10.82 -3.23 10.17
N THR A 177 11.93 -3.55 10.82
CA THR A 177 12.67 -2.54 11.60
C THR A 177 13.33 -1.53 10.68
N ARG A 178 13.77 -0.39 11.24
CA ARG A 178 14.46 0.63 10.46
C ARG A 178 15.73 0.06 9.81
N GLU A 179 16.46 -0.76 10.54
CA GLU A 179 17.67 -1.44 10.10
C GLU A 179 17.36 -2.48 9.01
N GLU A 180 16.26 -3.23 9.13
CA GLU A 180 15.81 -4.16 8.09
C GLU A 180 15.45 -3.41 6.80
N LEU A 181 14.75 -2.27 6.89
CA LEU A 181 14.40 -1.42 5.75
C LEU A 181 15.65 -0.82 5.08
N ASP A 182 16.55 -0.23 5.86
CA ASP A 182 17.78 0.39 5.34
C ASP A 182 18.74 -0.64 4.75
N ARG A 183 18.78 -1.87 5.29
CA ARG A 183 19.62 -2.95 4.77
C ARG A 183 19.05 -3.58 3.52
N TYR A 184 17.79 -4.01 3.55
CA TYR A 184 17.24 -4.86 2.50
C TYR A 184 16.58 -4.06 1.37
N LEU A 185 16.13 -2.84 1.61
CA LEU A 185 15.45 -2.01 0.61
C LEU A 185 16.24 -0.75 0.25
N GLU A 186 17.57 -0.77 0.41
CA GLU A 186 18.44 0.39 0.15
C GLU A 186 18.32 0.92 -1.29
N ALA A 187 18.18 0.02 -2.27
CA ALA A 187 18.07 0.39 -3.68
C ALA A 187 16.65 0.86 -4.06
N SER A 188 15.61 0.33 -3.42
CA SER A 188 14.22 0.58 -3.78
C SER A 188 13.64 1.82 -3.11
N GLN A 189 12.89 2.62 -3.87
CA GLN A 189 12.17 3.78 -3.34
C GLN A 189 11.00 3.40 -2.43
N ILE A 190 10.54 2.15 -2.47
CA ILE A 190 9.48 1.68 -1.56
C ILE A 190 9.90 1.82 -0.09
N ARG A 191 11.22 1.82 0.19
CA ARG A 191 11.78 2.04 1.51
C ARG A 191 11.28 3.34 2.14
N GLN A 192 11.28 4.42 1.38
CA GLN A 192 10.86 5.73 1.87
C GLN A 192 9.35 5.73 2.20
N ARG A 193 8.53 5.13 1.33
CA ARG A 193 7.08 4.94 1.58
C ARG A 193 6.79 4.05 2.80
N ALA A 194 7.66 3.08 3.09
CA ALA A 194 7.56 2.25 4.30
C ALA A 194 7.86 3.05 5.57
N ILE A 195 8.95 3.83 5.57
CA ILE A 195 9.33 4.73 6.67
C ILE A 195 8.22 5.75 6.96
N GLU A 196 7.67 6.36 5.92
CA GLU A 196 6.56 7.30 6.03
C GLU A 196 5.31 6.65 6.61
N ARG A 197 4.98 5.42 6.19
CA ARG A 197 3.84 4.68 6.76
C ARG A 197 4.02 4.38 8.23
N VAL A 198 5.20 3.93 8.64
CA VAL A 198 5.52 3.71 10.07
C VAL A 198 5.36 5.03 10.84
N THR A 199 5.92 6.12 10.32
CA THR A 199 5.83 7.46 10.91
C THR A 199 4.37 7.92 11.05
N ASN A 200 3.55 7.73 10.01
CA ASN A 200 2.15 8.14 9.99
C ASN A 200 1.30 7.35 10.99
N VAL A 201 1.50 6.03 11.09
CA VAL A 201 0.80 5.19 12.09
C VAL A 201 1.19 5.60 13.51
N VAL A 202 2.48 5.80 13.77
CA VAL A 202 2.97 6.26 15.09
C VAL A 202 2.44 7.66 15.42
N GLY A 203 2.45 8.58 14.45
CA GLY A 203 1.91 9.92 14.61
C GLY A 203 0.43 9.92 14.92
N THR A 204 -0.36 9.09 14.22
CA THR A 204 -1.79 8.93 14.46
C THR A 204 -2.08 8.36 15.84
N TYR A 205 -1.31 7.36 16.29
CA TYR A 205 -1.41 6.84 17.66
C TYR A 205 -1.13 7.93 18.70
N ASN A 206 -0.02 8.67 18.55
CA ASN A 206 0.37 9.72 19.49
C ASN A 206 -0.69 10.82 19.58
N ASP A 207 -1.26 11.21 18.44
CA ASP A 207 -2.35 12.17 18.36
C ASP A 207 -3.62 11.69 19.10
N LEU A 208 -4.06 10.44 18.86
CA LEU A 208 -5.20 9.86 19.58
C LEU A 208 -4.94 9.72 21.08
N ARG A 209 -3.73 9.29 21.45
CA ARG A 209 -3.31 9.14 22.86
C ARG A 209 -3.45 10.46 23.59
N LEU A 210 -2.86 11.53 23.05
CA LEU A 210 -2.87 12.86 23.65
C LEU A 210 -4.27 13.49 23.66
N ARG A 211 -5.02 13.37 22.56
CA ARG A 211 -6.33 14.04 22.45
C ARG A 211 -7.46 13.31 23.14
N ILE A 212 -7.40 11.97 23.20
CA ILE A 212 -8.52 11.10 23.58
C ILE A 212 -8.09 10.08 24.64
N PHE A 213 -7.19 9.13 24.34
CA PHE A 213 -7.00 7.95 25.22
C PHE A 213 -6.59 8.34 26.65
N SER A 214 -5.64 9.27 26.80
CA SER A 214 -5.21 9.73 28.13
C SER A 214 -6.27 10.49 28.92
N LYS A 215 -7.33 10.99 28.27
CA LYS A 215 -8.47 11.65 28.94
C LYS A 215 -9.56 10.67 29.39
N TYR A 216 -9.58 9.48 28.80
CA TYR A 216 -10.56 8.44 29.08
C TYR A 216 -9.85 7.10 29.34
N PRO A 217 -8.97 7.02 30.36
CA PRO A 217 -8.17 5.81 30.62
C PRO A 217 -9.03 4.58 30.97
N ASP A 218 -10.23 4.79 31.52
CA ASP A 218 -11.18 3.70 31.79
C ASP A 218 -11.74 3.07 30.51
N LEU A 219 -11.84 3.84 29.43
CA LEU A 219 -12.32 3.36 28.11
C LEU A 219 -11.16 2.90 27.22
N PHE A 220 -10.00 3.54 27.35
CA PHE A 220 -8.81 3.28 26.54
C PHE A 220 -7.57 3.04 27.42
N PRO A 221 -7.54 1.93 28.20
CA PRO A 221 -6.41 1.58 29.04
C PRO A 221 -5.11 1.46 28.24
N GLU A 222 -4.00 2.03 28.73
CA GLU A 222 -2.71 2.06 28.01
C GLU A 222 -2.12 0.66 27.82
N GLU A 223 -2.39 -0.27 28.73
CA GLU A 223 -1.99 -1.67 28.59
C GLU A 223 -2.66 -2.39 27.40
N VAL A 224 -3.81 -1.89 26.93
CA VAL A 224 -4.53 -2.42 25.76
C VAL A 224 -4.32 -1.54 24.52
N PHE A 225 -4.49 -0.22 24.67
CA PHE A 225 -4.41 0.76 23.59
C PHE A 225 -3.03 1.40 23.55
N ASN A 226 -2.02 0.59 23.23
CA ASN A 226 -0.63 1.01 23.06
C ASN A 226 -0.17 0.97 21.59
N ILE A 227 1.06 1.40 21.34
CA ILE A 227 1.62 1.42 19.99
C ILE A 227 1.74 0.04 19.34
N GLU A 228 1.94 -1.03 20.13
CA GLU A 228 2.09 -2.38 19.60
C GLU A 228 0.75 -2.91 19.07
N THR A 229 -0.32 -2.79 19.86
CA THR A 229 -1.68 -3.18 19.43
C THR A 229 -2.21 -2.26 18.32
N PHE A 230 -1.83 -0.99 18.33
CA PHE A 230 -2.18 -0.05 17.26
C PHE A 230 -1.49 -0.38 15.94
N LYS A 231 -0.19 -0.72 15.97
CA LYS A 231 0.53 -1.24 14.79
C LYS A 231 -0.06 -2.56 14.32
N TRP A 232 -0.41 -3.47 15.24
CA TRP A 232 -1.10 -4.72 14.90
C TRP A 232 -2.37 -4.44 14.09
N SER A 233 -3.23 -3.59 14.64
CA SER A 233 -4.52 -3.24 14.05
C SER A 233 -4.36 -2.59 12.68
N PHE A 234 -3.47 -1.60 12.54
CA PHE A 234 -3.17 -1.01 11.23
C PHE A 234 -2.60 -2.02 10.23
N GLY A 235 -1.79 -2.99 10.68
CA GLY A 235 -1.31 -4.06 9.82
C GLY A 235 -2.43 -4.96 9.30
N ILE A 236 -3.44 -5.25 10.13
CA ILE A 236 -4.67 -5.93 9.69
C ILE A 236 -5.41 -5.06 8.66
N LEU A 237 -5.64 -3.77 8.96
CA LEU A 237 -6.36 -2.89 8.05
C LEU A 237 -5.66 -2.76 6.69
N PHE A 238 -4.34 -2.56 6.65
CA PHE A 238 -3.61 -2.45 5.38
C PHE A 238 -3.70 -3.71 4.51
N SER A 239 -3.81 -4.88 5.13
CA SER A 239 -3.82 -6.17 4.43
C SER A 239 -5.21 -6.71 4.11
N ARG A 240 -6.25 -6.29 4.85
CA ARG A 240 -7.59 -6.92 4.80
C ARG A 240 -8.76 -5.95 4.61
N LEU A 241 -8.52 -4.65 4.71
CA LEU A 241 -9.59 -3.67 4.53
C LEU A 241 -9.95 -3.56 3.05
N VAL A 242 -11.21 -3.80 2.73
CA VAL A 242 -11.76 -3.70 1.38
C VAL A 242 -12.42 -2.35 1.22
N ARG A 243 -12.18 -1.68 0.09
CA ARG A 243 -12.96 -0.51 -0.30
C ARG A 243 -14.15 -0.96 -1.14
N LEU A 244 -15.34 -0.47 -0.83
CA LEU A 244 -16.61 -0.83 -1.45
C LEU A 244 -17.14 0.35 -2.29
N PRO A 245 -16.77 0.47 -3.59
CA PRO A 245 -17.23 1.55 -4.46
C PRO A 245 -18.75 1.76 -4.44
N SER A 246 -19.51 0.65 -4.45
CA SER A 246 -20.98 0.69 -4.47
C SER A 246 -21.59 1.07 -3.12
N MET A 247 -20.78 1.23 -2.06
CA MET A 247 -21.17 1.75 -0.75
C MET A 247 -20.49 3.11 -0.49
N ASP A 248 -20.57 4.02 -1.46
CA ASP A 248 -19.99 5.37 -1.41
C ASP A 248 -18.47 5.39 -1.14
N GLY A 249 -17.78 4.31 -1.53
CA GLY A 249 -16.35 4.15 -1.31
C GLY A 249 -15.96 3.91 0.14
N LYS A 250 -16.90 3.54 1.02
CA LYS A 250 -16.64 3.10 2.40
C LYS A 250 -15.67 1.94 2.43
N VAL A 251 -14.99 1.79 3.56
CA VAL A 251 -14.05 0.71 3.83
C VAL A 251 -14.62 -0.26 4.86
N ALA A 252 -14.35 -1.55 4.68
CA ALA A 252 -14.87 -2.60 5.54
C ALA A 252 -13.87 -3.76 5.75
N LEU A 253 -13.85 -4.32 6.96
CA LEU A 253 -13.31 -5.66 7.18
C LEU A 253 -14.44 -6.65 6.93
N VAL A 254 -14.21 -7.62 6.05
CA VAL A 254 -15.24 -8.56 5.59
C VAL A 254 -14.78 -9.98 5.95
N PRO A 255 -15.03 -10.45 7.18
CA PRO A 255 -14.78 -11.82 7.60
C PRO A 255 -15.21 -12.83 6.54
N TRP A 256 -14.43 -13.88 6.38
CA TRP A 256 -14.52 -14.89 5.31
C TRP A 256 -14.00 -14.39 3.96
N ALA A 257 -14.52 -13.28 3.45
CA ALA A 257 -14.11 -12.75 2.16
C ALA A 257 -12.64 -12.29 2.15
N ASP A 258 -12.15 -11.81 3.29
CA ASP A 258 -10.76 -11.42 3.50
C ASP A 258 -9.77 -12.61 3.58
N MET A 259 -10.24 -13.85 3.41
CA MET A 259 -9.42 -15.04 3.22
C MET A 259 -9.14 -15.34 1.74
N LEU A 260 -9.70 -14.57 0.80
CA LEU A 260 -9.37 -14.65 -0.62
C LEU A 260 -8.01 -13.99 -0.87
N ASN A 261 -7.10 -14.72 -1.51
CA ASN A 261 -5.78 -14.20 -1.85
C ASN A 261 -5.75 -13.45 -3.19
N HIS A 262 -4.66 -12.70 -3.39
CA HIS A 262 -4.42 -11.99 -4.63
C HIS A 262 -3.97 -12.93 -5.76
N SER A 263 -4.48 -12.70 -6.97
CA SER A 263 -3.79 -13.10 -8.21
C SER A 263 -3.74 -11.93 -9.19
N CYS A 264 -2.61 -11.80 -9.89
CA CYS A 264 -2.43 -10.82 -10.97
C CYS A 264 -3.19 -11.18 -12.25
N GLU A 265 -3.75 -12.39 -12.32
CA GLU A 265 -4.44 -12.94 -13.49
C GLU A 265 -5.96 -12.68 -13.46
N VAL A 266 -6.47 -12.14 -12.36
CA VAL A 266 -7.89 -11.87 -12.17
C VAL A 266 -8.13 -10.38 -11.94
N ASP A 267 -9.24 -9.87 -12.47
CA ASP A 267 -9.71 -8.49 -12.27
C ASP A 267 -10.91 -8.41 -11.33
N THR A 268 -11.38 -9.53 -10.79
CA THR A 268 -12.56 -9.57 -9.91
C THR A 268 -12.23 -9.09 -8.51
N PHE A 269 -13.14 -8.34 -7.89
CA PHE A 269 -12.98 -7.77 -6.55
C PHE A 269 -14.28 -7.90 -5.75
N LEU A 270 -14.18 -7.62 -4.45
CA LEU A 270 -15.32 -7.55 -3.53
C LEU A 270 -15.98 -6.17 -3.65
N ASP A 271 -17.30 -6.13 -3.80
CA ASP A 271 -18.07 -4.88 -3.76
C ASP A 271 -19.42 -5.09 -3.06
N TYR A 272 -20.13 -3.99 -2.82
CA TYR A 272 -21.42 -3.98 -2.14
C TYR A 272 -22.59 -4.04 -3.13
N ASP A 273 -23.44 -5.04 -2.99
CA ASP A 273 -24.70 -5.13 -3.74
C ASP A 273 -25.79 -4.38 -2.98
N LYS A 274 -26.21 -3.22 -3.51
CA LYS A 274 -27.26 -2.38 -2.92
C LYS A 274 -28.61 -3.09 -2.81
N SER A 275 -28.90 -4.04 -3.71
CA SER A 275 -30.20 -4.72 -3.76
C SER A 275 -30.35 -5.72 -2.61
N SER A 276 -29.33 -6.55 -2.41
CA SER A 276 -29.27 -7.53 -1.31
C SER A 276 -28.67 -6.97 -0.03
N GLN A 277 -28.25 -5.69 -0.04
CA GLN A 277 -27.57 -5.00 1.04
C GLN A 277 -26.39 -5.80 1.62
N GLY A 278 -25.47 -6.31 0.80
CA GLY A 278 -24.36 -7.13 1.33
C GLY A 278 -23.12 -7.06 0.46
N VAL A 279 -21.98 -7.48 1.02
CA VAL A 279 -20.73 -7.59 0.25
C VAL A 279 -20.78 -8.86 -0.57
N VAL A 280 -20.49 -8.75 -1.86
CA VAL A 280 -20.60 -9.84 -2.82
C VAL A 280 -19.29 -10.03 -3.56
N PHE A 281 -19.07 -11.28 -3.99
CA PHE A 281 -18.02 -11.63 -4.94
C PHE A 281 -18.60 -12.56 -6.00
N THR A 282 -18.41 -12.18 -7.26
CA THR A 282 -18.77 -12.96 -8.43
C THR A 282 -17.50 -13.30 -9.20
N THR A 283 -17.28 -14.58 -9.44
CA THR A 283 -16.07 -15.02 -10.17
C THR A 283 -16.16 -14.73 -11.67
N ALA A 284 -15.04 -14.36 -12.29
CA ALA A 284 -14.90 -14.22 -13.74
C ALA A 284 -14.47 -15.52 -14.44
N GLY A 285 -14.09 -16.56 -13.68
CA GLY A 285 -13.62 -17.85 -14.18
C GLY A 285 -14.26 -19.04 -13.47
N PRO A 286 -14.22 -20.24 -14.07
CA PRO A 286 -14.61 -21.47 -13.39
C PRO A 286 -13.53 -21.92 -12.38
N TYR A 287 -13.93 -22.74 -11.39
CA TYR A 287 -12.99 -23.46 -10.52
C TYR A 287 -13.42 -24.91 -10.30
N GLN A 288 -12.45 -25.82 -10.24
CA GLN A 288 -12.59 -27.22 -9.87
C GLN A 288 -12.34 -27.43 -8.36
N PRO A 289 -12.88 -28.51 -7.76
CA PRO A 289 -12.53 -28.89 -6.39
C PRO A 289 -11.02 -28.97 -6.18
N GLY A 290 -10.52 -28.35 -5.12
CA GLY A 290 -9.08 -28.28 -4.81
C GLY A 290 -8.38 -27.03 -5.37
N GLU A 291 -9.00 -26.27 -6.27
CA GLU A 291 -8.42 -25.03 -6.77
C GLU A 291 -8.66 -23.86 -5.79
N GLN A 292 -7.62 -23.05 -5.60
CA GLN A 292 -7.73 -21.82 -4.83
C GLN A 292 -8.49 -20.75 -5.62
N VAL A 293 -9.40 -20.07 -4.94
CA VAL A 293 -10.18 -18.96 -5.49
C VAL A 293 -9.47 -17.64 -5.16
N PHE A 294 -9.31 -16.79 -6.16
CA PHE A 294 -8.53 -15.56 -6.06
C PHE A 294 -9.35 -14.31 -6.38
N ILE A 295 -8.88 -13.17 -5.87
CA ILE A 295 -9.36 -11.83 -6.24
C ILE A 295 -8.20 -10.92 -6.65
N SER A 296 -8.55 -9.78 -7.24
CA SER A 296 -7.62 -8.68 -7.43
C SER A 296 -7.61 -7.81 -6.17
N TYR A 297 -6.43 -7.54 -5.63
CA TYR A 297 -6.25 -6.49 -4.62
C TYR A 297 -6.14 -5.09 -5.27
N GLY A 298 -6.33 -5.02 -6.59
CA GLY A 298 -6.19 -3.84 -7.41
C GLY A 298 -4.89 -3.81 -8.20
N LYS A 299 -4.80 -2.85 -9.12
CA LYS A 299 -3.63 -2.61 -9.99
C LYS A 299 -2.51 -1.95 -9.20
N LYS A 300 -1.73 -2.76 -8.49
CA LYS A 300 -0.65 -2.33 -7.59
C LYS A 300 0.71 -2.80 -8.11
N SER A 301 1.76 -2.02 -7.84
CA SER A 301 3.12 -2.48 -8.11
C SER A 301 3.54 -3.58 -7.14
N ASN A 302 4.60 -4.32 -7.47
CA ASN A 302 5.17 -5.32 -6.55
C ASN A 302 5.63 -4.67 -5.24
N GLY A 303 6.18 -3.44 -5.31
CA GLY A 303 6.52 -2.66 -4.11
C GLY A 303 5.29 -2.35 -3.25
N GLU A 304 4.17 -1.98 -3.87
CA GLU A 304 2.92 -1.71 -3.14
C GLU A 304 2.29 -2.98 -2.53
N LEU A 305 2.40 -4.11 -3.22
CA LEU A 305 1.98 -5.40 -2.70
C LEU A 305 2.81 -5.80 -1.47
N LEU A 306 4.13 -5.65 -1.53
CA LEU A 306 5.01 -5.89 -0.39
C LEU A 306 4.70 -4.94 0.78
N LEU A 307 4.49 -3.66 0.48
CA LEU A 307 4.22 -2.60 1.44
C LEU A 307 2.97 -2.86 2.29
N SER A 308 1.89 -3.35 1.69
CA SER A 308 0.59 -3.55 2.37
C SER A 308 0.33 -5.01 2.77
N TYR A 309 0.75 -5.97 1.96
CA TYR A 309 0.36 -7.38 2.09
C TYR A 309 1.54 -8.31 2.41
N GLY A 310 2.78 -7.84 2.27
CA GLY A 310 3.96 -8.60 2.70
C GLY A 310 4.43 -9.70 1.73
N PHE A 311 4.11 -9.59 0.44
CA PHE A 311 4.59 -10.52 -0.58
C PHE A 311 4.98 -9.80 -1.88
N VAL A 312 5.80 -10.48 -2.70
CA VAL A 312 6.17 -10.06 -4.04
C VAL A 312 5.71 -11.14 -5.03
N PRO A 313 4.87 -10.82 -6.02
CA PRO A 313 4.49 -11.77 -7.06
C PRO A 313 5.69 -12.35 -7.81
N ASN A 314 5.51 -13.55 -8.35
CA ASN A 314 6.51 -14.22 -9.17
C ASN A 314 6.98 -13.32 -10.33
N LYS A 315 8.27 -13.39 -10.65
CA LYS A 315 8.91 -12.53 -11.64
C LYS A 315 8.13 -12.49 -12.96
N GLY A 316 7.68 -11.30 -13.34
CA GLY A 316 7.00 -11.06 -14.62
C GLY A 316 5.54 -11.44 -14.69
N THR A 317 4.91 -11.80 -13.57
CA THR A 317 3.48 -12.16 -13.52
C THR A 317 2.56 -10.96 -13.27
N ASN A 318 3.05 -9.88 -12.65
CA ASN A 318 2.27 -8.69 -12.37
C ASN A 318 2.32 -7.68 -13.55
N PRO A 319 1.24 -7.49 -14.32
CA PRO A 319 1.21 -6.53 -15.43
C PRO A 319 1.15 -5.08 -14.96
N SER A 320 0.77 -4.84 -13.70
CA SER A 320 0.71 -3.50 -13.09
C SER A 320 2.01 -3.12 -12.40
N ASP A 321 3.05 -3.95 -12.48
CA ASP A 321 4.32 -3.69 -11.81
C ASP A 321 4.99 -2.41 -12.31
N SER A 322 5.55 -1.65 -11.37
CA SER A 322 6.20 -0.37 -11.63
C SER A 322 7.30 -0.10 -10.63
N VAL A 323 8.34 0.59 -11.08
CA VAL A 323 9.42 1.12 -10.25
C VAL A 323 9.32 2.64 -10.19
N GLU A 324 9.43 3.20 -8.99
CA GLU A 324 9.50 4.65 -8.82
C GLU A 324 10.88 5.17 -9.27
N LEU A 325 10.91 5.90 -10.39
CA LEU A 325 12.10 6.57 -10.87
C LEU A 325 12.21 7.95 -10.23
N SER A 326 13.24 8.14 -9.40
CA SER A 326 13.54 9.43 -8.78
C SER A 326 14.29 10.34 -9.75
N VAL A 327 13.75 11.54 -9.97
CA VAL A 327 14.33 12.60 -10.81
C VAL A 327 14.42 13.90 -10.02
N SER A 328 15.40 14.74 -10.33
CA SER A 328 15.61 15.99 -9.56
C SER A 328 16.11 17.15 -10.42
N LEU A 329 15.72 18.37 -10.05
CA LEU A 329 16.31 19.58 -10.61
C LEU A 329 17.80 19.69 -10.23
N SER A 330 18.64 20.11 -11.17
CA SER A 330 20.04 20.39 -10.87
C SER A 330 20.20 21.73 -10.16
N LYS A 331 20.87 21.74 -9.01
CA LYS A 331 21.20 22.99 -8.30
C LYS A 331 22.16 23.91 -9.07
N SER A 332 22.86 23.39 -10.08
CA SER A 332 23.72 24.19 -10.96
C SER A 332 22.96 24.84 -12.11
N ASP A 333 21.67 24.58 -12.26
CA ASP A 333 20.83 25.19 -13.29
C ASP A 333 20.66 26.69 -13.03
N LYS A 334 20.87 27.51 -14.07
CA LYS A 334 20.72 28.97 -14.02
C LYS A 334 19.31 29.39 -13.64
N CYS A 335 18.30 28.58 -13.98
CA CYS A 335 16.89 28.81 -13.72
C CYS A 335 16.36 27.92 -12.57
N TYR A 336 17.23 27.41 -11.70
CA TYR A 336 16.84 26.50 -10.62
C TYR A 336 15.72 27.06 -9.74
N ASN A 337 15.82 28.33 -9.35
CA ASN A 337 14.86 28.95 -8.42
C ASN A 337 13.49 29.12 -9.08
N GLU A 338 13.45 29.57 -10.33
CA GLU A 338 12.23 29.76 -11.11
C GLU A 338 11.53 28.43 -11.37
N LYS A 339 12.28 27.39 -11.76
CA LYS A 339 11.76 26.02 -11.96
C LYS A 339 11.22 25.43 -10.66
N LEU A 340 11.95 25.62 -9.55
CA LEU A 340 11.51 25.15 -8.23
C LEU A 340 10.27 25.89 -7.75
N GLU A 341 10.16 27.19 -8.01
CA GLU A 341 8.96 27.96 -7.68
C GLU A 341 7.74 27.46 -8.46
N ALA A 342 7.88 27.20 -9.76
CA ALA A 342 6.83 26.61 -10.58
C ALA A 342 6.38 25.24 -10.04
N LEU A 343 7.32 24.36 -9.69
CA LEU A 343 6.99 23.07 -9.06
C LEU A 343 6.22 23.24 -7.76
N ARG A 344 6.67 24.15 -6.88
CA ARG A 344 6.02 24.42 -5.58
C ARG A 344 4.59 24.94 -5.73
N LYS A 345 4.30 25.78 -6.74
CA LYS A 345 2.94 26.25 -7.04
C LYS A 345 1.97 25.10 -7.31
N HIS A 346 2.48 23.99 -7.86
CA HIS A 346 1.69 22.78 -8.13
C HIS A 346 1.81 21.69 -7.05
N GLY A 347 2.49 22.00 -5.94
CA GLY A 347 2.69 21.09 -4.81
C GLY A 347 3.69 19.98 -5.09
N LEU A 348 4.63 20.22 -6.00
CA LEU A 348 5.80 19.37 -6.24
C LEU A 348 7.03 19.99 -5.55
N SER A 349 8.05 19.17 -5.39
CA SER A 349 9.34 19.52 -4.81
C SER A 349 10.46 19.43 -5.85
N ALA A 350 11.69 19.74 -5.44
CA ALA A 350 12.86 19.67 -6.34
C ALA A 350 13.18 18.24 -6.81
N THR A 351 12.71 17.22 -6.08
CA THR A 351 12.95 15.80 -6.37
C THR A 351 11.62 15.07 -6.33
N GLU A 352 11.24 14.47 -7.44
CA GLU A 352 9.98 13.74 -7.56
C GLU A 352 10.23 12.29 -7.99
N CYS A 353 9.27 11.42 -7.70
CA CYS A 353 9.29 10.02 -8.12
C CYS A 353 8.12 9.76 -9.07
N PHE A 354 8.40 9.04 -10.16
CA PHE A 354 7.39 8.69 -11.15
C PHE A 354 7.38 7.18 -11.42
N PRO A 355 6.20 6.54 -11.51
CA PRO A 355 6.10 5.10 -11.71
C PRO A 355 6.42 4.71 -13.15
N VAL A 356 7.59 4.12 -13.39
CA VAL A 356 7.97 3.55 -14.68
C VAL A 356 7.51 2.10 -14.74
N GLN A 357 6.92 1.71 -15.85
CA GLN A 357 6.45 0.35 -16.13
C GLN A 357 7.24 -0.27 -17.28
N ILE A 358 7.12 -1.59 -17.45
CA ILE A 358 7.77 -2.28 -18.58
C ILE A 358 7.23 -1.82 -19.95
N THR A 359 6.02 -1.26 -19.95
CA THR A 359 5.32 -0.71 -21.11
C THR A 359 5.72 0.73 -21.43
N GLY A 360 6.36 1.46 -20.50
CA GLY A 360 6.74 2.84 -20.69
C GLY A 360 6.71 3.65 -19.40
N TRP A 361 6.67 4.97 -19.53
CA TRP A 361 6.66 5.92 -18.42
C TRP A 361 5.51 6.92 -18.55
N PRO A 362 5.08 7.54 -17.43
CA PRO A 362 4.00 8.51 -17.41
C PRO A 362 4.36 9.82 -18.15
N LEU A 363 3.34 10.52 -18.65
CA LEU A 363 3.49 11.85 -19.25
C LEU A 363 3.98 12.87 -18.23
N GLU A 364 3.66 12.67 -16.96
CA GLU A 364 4.07 13.51 -15.86
C GLU A 364 5.60 13.49 -15.66
N LEU A 365 6.25 12.34 -15.89
CA LEU A 365 7.71 12.23 -15.92
C LEU A 365 8.30 13.01 -17.11
N MET A 366 7.67 12.93 -18.29
CA MET A 366 8.10 13.72 -19.45
C MET A 366 8.00 15.21 -19.18
N ALA A 367 6.88 15.67 -18.60
CA ALA A 367 6.68 17.08 -18.25
C ALA A 367 7.71 17.59 -17.22
N PHE A 368 8.02 16.78 -16.20
CA PHE A 368 9.09 17.12 -15.26
C PHE A 368 10.44 17.20 -15.95
N ALA A 369 10.76 16.24 -16.83
CA ALA A 369 12.01 16.22 -17.57
C ALA A 369 12.13 17.43 -18.52
N TYR A 370 11.05 17.82 -19.21
CA TYR A 370 10.99 19.06 -20.00
C TYR A 370 11.34 20.27 -19.13
N LEU A 371 10.71 20.42 -17.96
CA LEU A 371 11.03 21.50 -17.05
C LEU A 371 12.51 21.46 -16.62
N ALA A 372 13.00 20.27 -16.26
CA ALA A 372 14.35 20.08 -15.75
C ALA A 372 15.41 20.52 -16.77
N VAL A 373 15.24 20.20 -18.06
CA VAL A 373 16.24 20.53 -19.09
C VAL A 373 16.00 21.86 -19.81
N SER A 374 14.83 22.49 -19.62
CA SER A 374 14.46 23.69 -20.37
C SER A 374 15.44 24.86 -20.16
N PRO A 375 15.92 25.52 -21.23
CA PRO A 375 16.81 26.66 -21.14
C PRO A 375 16.08 27.93 -20.64
N PRO A 376 16.82 28.99 -20.25
CA PRO A 376 16.23 30.26 -19.82
C PRO A 376 15.29 30.92 -20.83
N SER A 377 15.48 30.67 -22.13
CA SER A 377 14.61 31.17 -23.20
C SER A 377 13.18 30.60 -23.16
N MET A 378 12.98 29.47 -22.47
CA MET A 378 11.68 28.81 -22.30
C MET A 378 11.02 29.09 -20.95
N ASN A 379 11.41 30.17 -20.27
CA ASN A 379 10.87 30.51 -18.94
C ASN A 379 9.35 30.68 -18.91
N ARG A 380 8.73 31.07 -20.03
CA ARG A 380 7.28 31.23 -20.16
C ARG A 380 6.52 29.90 -20.08
N GLN A 381 7.20 28.79 -20.36
CA GLN A 381 6.63 27.44 -20.37
C GLN A 381 6.81 26.70 -19.04
N PHE A 382 7.62 27.21 -18.11
CA PHE A 382 7.94 26.50 -16.86
C PHE A 382 6.70 26.17 -16.03
N GLU A 383 5.75 27.11 -15.93
CA GLU A 383 4.51 26.88 -15.18
C GLU A 383 3.66 25.77 -15.81
N GLU A 384 3.52 25.75 -17.15
CA GLU A 384 2.75 24.69 -17.82
C GLU A 384 3.42 23.32 -17.67
N MET A 385 4.75 23.26 -17.76
CA MET A 385 5.50 22.01 -17.55
C MET A 385 5.36 21.51 -16.11
N ALA A 386 5.46 22.40 -15.11
CA ALA A 386 5.25 22.05 -13.70
C ALA A 386 3.81 21.61 -13.42
N ALA A 387 2.83 22.27 -14.02
CA ALA A 387 1.42 21.90 -13.93
C ALA A 387 1.18 20.50 -14.52
N ALA A 388 1.76 20.21 -15.68
CA ALA A 388 1.62 18.91 -16.36
C ALA A 388 2.41 17.79 -15.65
N ALA A 389 3.51 18.11 -14.96
CA ALA A 389 4.20 17.17 -14.08
C ALA A 389 3.38 16.82 -12.84
N SER A 390 2.45 17.70 -12.44
CA SER A 390 1.53 17.44 -11.34
C SER A 390 0.36 16.60 -11.82
N ASN A 391 0.17 15.43 -11.21
CA ASN A 391 -0.99 14.54 -11.42
C ASN A 391 -2.36 15.16 -11.01
N LYS A 392 -2.43 16.48 -10.76
CA LYS A 392 -3.63 17.20 -10.28
C LYS A 392 -4.48 17.78 -11.41
N SER A 393 -3.96 17.89 -12.64
CA SER A 393 -4.74 18.38 -13.77
C SER A 393 -5.67 17.29 -14.33
N ASN A 394 -6.96 17.60 -14.47
CA ASN A 394 -7.94 16.71 -15.12
C ASN A 394 -7.69 16.54 -16.62
N THR A 395 -6.85 17.38 -17.23
CA THR A 395 -6.40 17.28 -18.61
C THR A 395 -4.94 16.85 -18.65
N LYS A 396 -4.70 15.57 -19.00
CA LYS A 396 -3.36 15.07 -19.33
C LYS A 396 -2.96 15.64 -20.70
N LYS A 397 -2.21 16.73 -20.70
CA LYS A 397 -1.62 17.27 -21.92
C LYS A 397 -0.33 16.51 -22.24
N ASP A 398 -0.26 15.92 -23.43
CA ASP A 398 1.01 15.45 -23.98
C ASP A 398 1.80 16.67 -24.46
N LEU A 399 2.68 17.19 -23.59
CA LEU A 399 3.56 18.30 -23.93
C LEU A 399 4.63 17.83 -24.91
N ARG A 400 4.82 18.58 -26.00
CA ARG A 400 5.83 18.28 -27.03
C ARG A 400 6.62 19.53 -27.33
N TYR A 401 7.91 19.47 -27.01
CA TYR A 401 8.91 20.48 -27.37
C TYR A 401 10.03 19.77 -28.14
N PRO A 402 9.88 19.59 -29.47
CA PRO A 402 10.85 18.86 -30.29
C PRO A 402 12.28 19.40 -30.19
N GLU A 403 12.43 20.70 -29.95
CA GLU A 403 13.70 21.41 -29.83
C GLU A 403 14.54 21.00 -28.62
N ILE A 404 13.95 20.34 -27.61
CA ILE A 404 14.64 19.84 -26.41
C ILE A 404 14.32 18.36 -26.12
N GLU A 405 13.76 17.65 -27.10
CA GLU A 405 13.32 16.25 -26.90
C GLU A 405 14.52 15.31 -26.69
N GLU A 406 15.66 15.58 -27.33
CA GLU A 406 16.89 14.81 -27.08
C GLU A 406 17.35 14.94 -25.63
N GLU A 407 17.45 16.17 -25.12
CA GLU A 407 17.89 16.46 -23.76
C GLU A 407 16.96 15.85 -22.72
N VAL A 408 15.65 15.85 -22.96
CA VAL A 408 14.66 15.20 -22.11
C VAL A 408 14.88 13.69 -22.03
N LEU A 409 15.02 13.03 -23.18
CA LEU A 409 15.24 11.58 -23.20
C LEU A 409 16.59 11.21 -22.58
N GLN A 410 17.63 12.04 -22.78
CA GLN A 410 18.92 11.87 -22.14
C GLN A 410 18.83 12.04 -20.61
N PHE A 411 18.09 13.04 -20.12
CA PHE A 411 17.86 13.25 -18.69
C PHE A 411 17.18 12.04 -18.01
N ILE A 412 16.15 11.48 -18.65
CA ILE A 412 15.46 10.28 -18.13
C ILE A 412 16.39 9.07 -18.19
N LEU A 413 17.19 8.93 -19.26
CA LEU A 413 18.18 7.86 -19.39
C LEU A 413 19.21 7.90 -18.27
N ASP A 414 19.80 9.07 -18.01
CA ASP A 414 20.79 9.26 -16.95
C ASP A 414 20.21 8.90 -15.58
N SER A 415 18.96 9.30 -15.31
CA SER A 415 18.23 8.94 -14.09
C SER A 415 18.00 7.43 -13.95
N CYS A 416 17.68 6.74 -15.06
CA CYS A 416 17.58 5.29 -15.10
C CYS A 416 18.94 4.63 -14.81
N GLU A 417 20.04 5.14 -15.39
CA GLU A 417 21.38 4.59 -15.22
C GLU A 417 21.89 4.72 -13.79
N VAL A 418 21.65 5.87 -13.15
CA VAL A 418 21.93 6.06 -11.72
C VAL A 418 21.15 5.06 -10.88
N SER A 419 19.87 4.85 -11.18
CA SER A 419 19.03 3.89 -10.46
C SER A 419 19.52 2.47 -10.67
N ILE A 420 19.76 2.03 -11.91
CA ILE A 420 20.30 0.70 -12.25
C ILE A 420 21.60 0.41 -11.49
N SER A 421 22.50 1.38 -11.40
CA SER A 421 23.76 1.26 -10.65
C SER A 421 23.50 0.93 -9.17
N LYS A 422 22.51 1.57 -8.53
CA LYS A 422 22.12 1.27 -7.14
C LYS A 422 21.60 -0.16 -7.00
N TYR A 423 20.69 -0.60 -7.89
CA TYR A 423 20.17 -1.97 -7.86
C TYR A 423 21.26 -3.02 -8.10
N ASN A 424 22.19 -2.78 -9.04
CA ASN A 424 23.32 -3.68 -9.28
C ASN A 424 24.18 -3.86 -8.03
N LYS A 425 24.55 -2.76 -7.36
CA LYS A 425 25.34 -2.81 -6.12
C LYS A 425 24.64 -3.62 -5.04
N PHE A 426 23.34 -3.37 -4.83
CA PHE A 426 22.55 -4.11 -3.85
C PHE A 426 22.48 -5.61 -4.17
N LEU A 427 22.13 -5.99 -5.40
CA LEU A 427 21.98 -7.39 -5.79
C LEU A 427 23.31 -8.15 -5.71
N GLN A 428 24.43 -7.52 -6.09
CA GLN A 428 25.77 -8.10 -5.92
C GLN A 428 26.13 -8.33 -4.44
N ALA A 429 25.86 -7.35 -3.58
CA ALA A 429 26.12 -7.45 -2.14
C ALA A 429 25.18 -8.43 -1.43
N SER A 430 23.96 -8.65 -1.96
CA SER A 430 22.95 -9.50 -1.35
C SER A 430 23.43 -10.94 -1.14
N GLY A 431 24.27 -11.48 -2.03
CA GLY A 431 24.80 -12.85 -1.92
C GLY A 431 25.57 -13.13 -0.61
N SER A 432 26.21 -12.11 -0.03
CA SER A 432 27.03 -12.21 1.20
C SER A 432 26.36 -11.63 2.45
N MET A 433 25.12 -11.13 2.38
CA MET A 433 24.40 -10.59 3.55
C MET A 433 24.00 -11.71 4.52
N ASP A 434 24.14 -11.41 5.83
CA ASP A 434 23.72 -12.24 6.99
C ASP A 434 24.58 -13.49 7.30
N LEU A 435 25.87 -13.46 6.97
CA LEU A 435 26.84 -14.51 7.36
C LEU A 435 27.18 -14.51 8.88
N ASP A 436 26.70 -13.53 9.64
CA ASP A 436 27.08 -13.25 11.03
C ASP A 436 26.06 -13.75 12.09
N VAL A 437 24.98 -14.42 11.68
CA VAL A 437 23.86 -14.77 12.56
C VAL A 437 23.97 -16.18 13.13
N THR A 438 23.89 -16.29 14.46
CA THR A 438 24.00 -17.56 15.20
C THR A 438 22.66 -18.17 15.63
N SER A 439 21.55 -17.42 15.56
CA SER A 439 20.21 -17.88 15.96
C SER A 439 19.36 -18.39 14.78
N PRO A 440 18.91 -19.66 14.77
CA PRO A 440 18.15 -20.22 13.65
C PRO A 440 16.83 -19.50 13.34
N LYS A 441 16.10 -19.03 14.36
CA LYS A 441 14.83 -18.30 14.16
C LYS A 441 15.05 -16.93 13.53
N GLN A 442 16.08 -16.22 13.97
CA GLN A 442 16.44 -14.92 13.39
C GLN A 442 16.99 -15.09 11.97
N LEU A 443 17.76 -16.16 11.74
CA LEU A 443 18.25 -16.52 10.41
C LEU A 443 17.09 -16.75 9.44
N ASN A 444 16.08 -17.56 9.82
CA ASN A 444 14.92 -17.82 8.96
C ASN A 444 14.14 -16.55 8.60
N ARG A 445 13.88 -15.66 9.57
CA ARG A 445 13.23 -14.37 9.28
C ARG A 445 14.07 -13.54 8.32
N ARG A 446 15.36 -13.35 8.61
CA ARG A 446 16.24 -12.52 7.77
C ARG A 446 16.36 -13.05 6.36
N LEU A 447 16.51 -14.37 6.19
CA LEU A 447 16.51 -15.01 4.88
C LEU A 447 15.21 -14.76 4.11
N PHE A 448 14.06 -14.84 4.78
CA PHE A 448 12.76 -14.55 4.18
C PHE A 448 12.64 -13.07 3.74
N LEU A 449 12.97 -12.11 4.61
CA LEU A 449 12.90 -10.68 4.26
C LEU A 449 13.88 -10.32 3.13
N LYS A 450 15.09 -10.89 3.19
CA LYS A 450 16.10 -10.76 2.15
C LYS A 450 15.60 -11.30 0.81
N GLN A 451 14.95 -12.45 0.80
CA GLN A 451 14.37 -13.03 -0.42
C GLN A 451 13.33 -12.09 -1.03
N LEU A 452 12.37 -11.60 -0.23
CA LEU A 452 11.37 -10.62 -0.70
C LEU A 452 12.01 -9.37 -1.30
N ALA A 453 13.06 -8.85 -0.66
CA ALA A 453 13.79 -7.69 -1.14
C ALA A 453 14.54 -7.95 -2.46
N VAL A 454 15.19 -9.12 -2.59
CA VAL A 454 15.87 -9.53 -3.82
C VAL A 454 14.87 -9.70 -4.96
N ASP A 455 13.72 -10.31 -4.70
CA ASP A 455 12.68 -10.49 -5.71
C ASP A 455 12.10 -9.16 -6.19
N LEU A 456 11.82 -8.24 -5.26
CA LEU A 456 11.38 -6.89 -5.59
C LEU A 456 12.42 -6.14 -6.42
N CYS A 457 13.65 -6.05 -5.92
CA CYS A 457 14.74 -5.33 -6.59
C CYS A 457 15.05 -5.91 -7.97
N THR A 458 14.94 -7.24 -8.14
CA THR A 458 15.10 -7.89 -9.44
C THR A 458 13.99 -7.49 -10.41
N SER A 459 12.74 -7.38 -9.94
CA SER A 459 11.61 -6.94 -10.75
C SER A 459 11.76 -5.47 -11.17
N GLU A 460 12.05 -4.59 -10.22
CA GLU A 460 12.25 -3.16 -10.44
C GLU A 460 13.42 -2.89 -11.41
N GLN A 461 14.54 -3.59 -11.23
CA GLN A 461 15.70 -3.49 -12.12
C GLN A 461 15.36 -3.91 -13.56
N ARG A 462 14.55 -4.96 -13.76
CA ARG A 462 14.11 -5.38 -15.09
C ARG A 462 13.35 -4.27 -15.81
N ILE A 463 12.49 -3.56 -15.08
CA ILE A 463 11.72 -2.42 -15.63
C ILE A 463 12.68 -1.29 -16.03
N LEU A 464 13.65 -0.95 -15.17
CA LEU A 464 14.63 0.09 -15.48
C LEU A 464 15.49 -0.25 -16.71
N PHE A 465 15.95 -1.50 -16.85
CA PHE A 465 16.68 -1.93 -18.04
C PHE A 465 15.83 -1.84 -19.31
N ARG A 466 14.53 -2.13 -19.21
CA ARG A 466 13.62 -1.96 -20.35
C ARG A 466 13.49 -0.49 -20.74
N ALA A 467 13.30 0.40 -19.77
CA ALA A 467 13.26 1.84 -20.01
C ALA A 467 14.57 2.34 -20.64
N GLN A 468 15.72 1.96 -20.09
CA GLN A 468 17.05 2.28 -20.62
C GLN A 468 17.19 1.85 -22.09
N TYR A 469 16.77 0.63 -22.42
CA TYR A 469 16.82 0.12 -23.79
C TYR A 469 15.97 0.97 -24.76
N ILE A 470 14.75 1.32 -24.36
CA ILE A 470 13.84 2.13 -25.18
C ILE A 470 14.45 3.53 -25.39
N LEU A 471 14.91 4.18 -24.33
CA LEU A 471 15.52 5.51 -24.37
C LEU A 471 16.76 5.55 -25.26
N ARG A 472 17.68 4.58 -25.10
CA ARG A 472 18.88 4.46 -25.97
C ARG A 472 18.52 4.23 -27.43
N ARG A 473 17.42 3.53 -27.72
CA ARG A 473 16.94 3.37 -29.09
C ARG A 473 16.43 4.69 -29.66
N GLN A 474 15.54 5.37 -28.95
CA GLN A 474 14.98 6.66 -29.38
C GLN A 474 16.07 7.72 -29.61
N LEU A 475 17.02 7.86 -28.66
CA LEU A 475 18.16 8.76 -28.80
C LEU A 475 19.02 8.47 -30.04
N ARG A 476 19.27 7.19 -30.35
CA ARG A 476 20.00 6.82 -31.58
C ARG A 476 19.23 7.19 -32.84
N ASP A 477 17.90 7.06 -32.82
CA ASP A 477 17.06 7.37 -33.98
C ASP A 477 17.01 8.89 -34.23
N ILE A 478 16.90 9.71 -33.18
CA ILE A 478 16.97 11.18 -33.24
C ILE A 478 18.32 11.63 -33.82
N ARG A 479 19.44 11.23 -33.19
CA ARG A 479 20.80 11.60 -33.62
C ARG A 479 21.10 11.18 -35.06
N LYS A 480 20.60 10.01 -35.51
CA LYS A 480 20.72 9.57 -36.90
C LYS A 480 19.92 10.43 -37.86
N GLY A 481 18.72 10.85 -37.47
CA GLY A 481 17.88 11.77 -38.25
C GLY A 481 18.57 13.13 -38.46
N GLU A 482 19.14 13.69 -37.39
CA GLU A 482 19.90 14.93 -37.43
C GLU A 482 21.15 14.84 -38.31
N LEU A 483 21.92 13.76 -38.17
CA LEU A 483 23.08 13.47 -39.03
C LEU A 483 22.69 13.44 -40.52
N ARG A 484 21.55 12.84 -40.86
CA ARG A 484 21.03 12.82 -42.24
C ARG A 484 20.65 14.22 -42.70
N ALA A 485 19.95 15.01 -41.88
CA ALA A 485 19.56 16.38 -42.20
C ALA A 485 20.77 17.28 -42.44
N LEU A 486 21.80 17.20 -41.58
CA LEU A 486 23.07 17.92 -41.74
C LEU A 486 23.81 17.51 -43.02
N THR A 487 23.81 16.22 -43.35
CA THR A 487 24.43 15.73 -44.60
C THR A 487 23.73 16.30 -45.83
N ILE A 488 22.39 16.34 -45.82
CA ILE A 488 21.59 16.94 -46.90
C ILE A 488 21.87 18.45 -47.00
N PHE A 489 21.86 19.16 -45.87
CA PHE A 489 22.10 20.61 -45.84
C PHE A 489 23.50 20.99 -46.33
N ASN A 490 24.54 20.24 -45.92
CA ASN A 490 25.89 20.40 -46.43
C ASN A 490 26.00 20.07 -47.92
N GLY A 491 25.21 19.09 -48.40
CA GLY A 491 25.08 18.78 -49.82
C GLY A 491 24.48 19.93 -50.62
N PHE A 492 23.44 20.59 -50.09
CA PHE A 492 22.86 21.78 -50.71
C PHE A 492 23.83 22.97 -50.69
N ARG A 493 24.54 23.20 -49.59
CA ARG A 493 25.52 24.30 -49.51
C ARG A 493 26.63 24.17 -50.57
N LYS A 494 27.09 22.94 -50.83
CA LYS A 494 28.06 22.64 -51.91
C LYS A 494 27.48 22.79 -53.33
N PHE A 495 26.17 22.92 -53.48
CA PHE A 495 25.49 23.13 -54.76
C PHE A 495 25.29 24.62 -55.09
N PHE A 496 25.43 25.49 -54.07
CA PHE A 496 25.25 26.95 -54.18
C PHE A 496 26.56 27.75 -53.92
N GLU A 497 27.67 27.05 -53.65
CA GLU A 497 29.04 27.54 -53.79
C GLU A 497 29.59 27.08 -55.15
#